data_AF-A0A8D2LBH2-F1
#
_entry.id   AF-A0A8D2LBH2-F1
#
_cell.length_a   1.000
_cell.length_b   1.000
_cell.length_c   1.000
_cell.angle_alpha   90.00
_cell.angle_beta   90.00
_cell.angle_gamma   90.00
#
_symmetry.space_group_name_H-M   'P 1'
#
loop_
_entity.id
_entity.type
_entity.pdbx_description
1 polymer ?
#
loop_
_entity_poly.entity_id
_entity_poly.type
_entity_poly.pdbx_seq_one_letter_code
_entity_poly.pdbx_strand_id
1 'polypeptide(L)'
;MEEFFQQVEEVRKYISKIADIVEEVKKKHSIILSATHPKDKTKEELEELNKEIRKTANIVRAKLKAIEQSLGRDENVNRTSADHRIRKSQHSVLARKFVEVMSTYNGTQTVFRERTKDQIRRQLEITGKTTTDEELEEMLESGNLSIFTSDVSISSLFLLPLFV
;
A
#
# COMPACT_ATOMS: atom_id res chain seq x y z
N MET A 1 -14.52 -28.75 2.88
CA MET A 1 -13.91 -28.14 1.67
C MET A 1 -14.68 -26.93 1.16
N GLU A 2 -16.00 -26.97 1.11
CA GLU A 2 -16.82 -25.81 0.69
C GLU A 2 -16.51 -24.54 1.50
N GLU A 3 -16.50 -24.63 2.83
CA GLU A 3 -16.14 -23.53 3.73
C GLU A 3 -14.73 -22.97 3.42
N PHE A 4 -13.76 -23.84 3.13
CA PHE A 4 -12.42 -23.42 2.76
C PHE A 4 -12.41 -22.62 1.44
N PHE A 5 -13.16 -23.08 0.43
CA PHE A 5 -13.28 -22.34 -0.83
C PHE A 5 -13.98 -20.99 -0.65
N GLN A 6 -14.98 -20.90 0.24
CA GLN A 6 -15.61 -19.63 0.59
C GLN A 6 -14.58 -18.66 1.22
N GLN A 7 -13.74 -19.14 2.14
CA GLN A 7 -12.65 -18.34 2.72
C GLN A 7 -11.65 -17.88 1.66
N VAL A 8 -11.25 -18.77 0.74
CA VAL A 8 -10.36 -18.44 -0.38
C VAL A 8 -10.95 -17.34 -1.26
N GLU A 9 -12.22 -17.46 -1.64
CA GLU A 9 -12.90 -16.45 -2.45
C GLU A 9 -13.05 -15.11 -1.71
N GLU A 10 -13.31 -15.14 -0.41
CA GLU A 10 -13.35 -13.93 0.40
C GLU A 10 -11.98 -13.21 0.43
N VAL A 11 -10.90 -13.95 0.63
CA VAL A 11 -9.53 -13.38 0.58
C VAL A 11 -9.23 -12.81 -0.81
N ARG A 12 -9.61 -13.51 -1.89
CA ARG A 12 -9.45 -13.00 -3.27
C ARG A 12 -10.17 -11.66 -3.44
N LYS A 13 -11.42 -11.55 -2.99
CA LYS A 13 -12.19 -10.29 -3.06
C LYS A 13 -11.50 -9.15 -2.35
N TYR A 14 -10.96 -9.37 -1.15
CA TYR A 14 -10.21 -8.32 -0.46
C TYR A 14 -8.91 -7.94 -1.16
N ILE A 15 -8.18 -8.90 -1.74
CA ILE A 15 -6.96 -8.59 -2.52
C ILE A 15 -7.33 -7.76 -3.75
N SER A 16 -8.37 -8.14 -4.50
CA SER A 16 -8.87 -7.37 -5.65
C SER A 16 -9.30 -5.97 -5.22
N LYS A 17 -10.01 -5.85 -4.09
CA LYS A 17 -10.40 -4.55 -3.54
C LYS A 17 -9.19 -3.65 -3.26
N ILE A 18 -8.10 -4.19 -2.69
CA ILE A 18 -6.87 -3.41 -2.49
C ILE A 18 -6.32 -2.94 -3.84
N ALA A 19 -6.27 -3.82 -4.84
CA ALA A 19 -5.79 -3.45 -6.17
C ALA A 19 -6.60 -2.29 -6.79
N ASP A 20 -7.93 -2.33 -6.68
CA ASP A 20 -8.81 -1.26 -7.16
C ASP A 20 -8.53 0.06 -6.43
N ILE A 21 -8.37 0.02 -5.10
CA ILE A 21 -8.05 1.23 -4.31
C ILE A 21 -6.66 1.77 -4.67
N VAL A 22 -5.69 0.91 -4.97
CA VAL A 22 -4.35 1.33 -5.43
C VAL A 22 -4.43 2.09 -6.75
N GLU A 23 -5.30 1.66 -7.69
CA GLU A 23 -5.52 2.42 -8.92
C GLU A 23 -6.17 3.78 -8.66
N GLU A 24 -7.10 3.88 -7.71
CA GLU A 24 -7.65 5.17 -7.29
C GLU A 24 -6.58 6.07 -6.64
N VAL A 25 -5.69 5.52 -5.82
CA VAL A 25 -4.53 6.25 -5.26
C VAL A 25 -3.66 6.81 -6.37
N LYS A 26 -3.35 6.03 -7.43
CA LYS A 26 -2.57 6.52 -8.59
C LYS A 26 -3.25 7.71 -9.27
N LYS A 27 -4.58 7.68 -9.43
CA LYS A 27 -5.34 8.78 -10.01
C LYS A 27 -5.27 10.03 -9.13
N LYS A 28 -5.44 9.89 -7.82
CA LYS A 28 -5.33 11.02 -6.87
C LYS A 28 -3.93 11.62 -6.87
N HIS A 29 -2.89 10.78 -6.85
CA HIS A 29 -1.49 11.19 -6.99
C HIS A 29 -1.27 12.00 -8.27
N SER A 30 -1.77 11.53 -9.41
CA SER A 30 -1.65 12.26 -10.67
C SER A 30 -2.36 13.61 -10.63
N ILE A 31 -3.55 13.70 -10.03
CA ILE A 31 -4.29 14.96 -9.88
C ILE A 31 -3.48 15.95 -9.04
N ILE A 32 -2.95 15.50 -7.89
CA ILE A 32 -2.15 16.33 -6.99
C ILE A 32 -0.89 16.84 -7.70
N LEU A 33 -0.14 15.98 -8.38
CA LEU A 33 1.07 16.37 -9.11
C LEU A 33 0.78 17.31 -10.29
N SER A 34 -0.41 17.24 -10.90
CA SER A 34 -0.78 18.10 -12.03
C SER A 34 -1.32 19.47 -11.62
N ALA A 35 -1.76 19.63 -10.38
CA ALA A 35 -2.36 20.86 -9.89
C ALA A 35 -1.27 21.82 -9.37
N THR A 36 -1.32 23.08 -9.81
CA THR A 36 -0.50 24.17 -9.23
C THR A 36 -0.82 24.39 -7.75
N HIS A 37 -2.09 24.22 -7.37
CA HIS A 37 -2.55 24.19 -5.99
C HIS A 37 -3.54 23.03 -5.81
N PRO A 38 -3.12 21.89 -5.24
CA PRO A 38 -4.00 20.76 -4.98
C PRO A 38 -5.12 21.16 -4.02
N LYS A 39 -6.35 20.76 -4.33
CA LYS A 39 -7.50 20.97 -3.42
C LYS A 39 -7.35 20.08 -2.18
N ASP A 40 -7.62 20.63 -0.99
CA ASP A 40 -7.56 19.88 0.27
C ASP A 40 -8.48 18.65 0.26
N LYS A 41 -9.64 18.76 -0.38
CA LYS A 41 -10.55 17.63 -0.61
C LYS A 41 -9.87 16.43 -1.30
N THR A 42 -9.01 16.65 -2.29
CA THR A 42 -8.31 15.56 -3.00
C THR A 42 -7.31 14.86 -2.06
N LYS A 43 -6.72 15.60 -1.12
CA LYS A 43 -5.80 15.05 -0.12
C LYS A 43 -6.53 14.26 0.96
N GLU A 44 -7.65 14.77 1.44
CA GLU A 44 -8.53 14.06 2.39
C GLU A 44 -9.01 12.72 1.79
N GLU A 45 -9.42 12.73 0.52
CA GLU A 45 -9.80 11.52 -0.21
C GLU A 45 -8.62 10.54 -0.33
N LEU A 46 -7.41 11.03 -0.63
CA LEU A 46 -6.21 10.20 -0.68
C LEU A 46 -5.87 9.56 0.68
N GLU A 47 -5.97 10.31 1.77
CA GLU A 47 -5.78 9.79 3.12
C GLU A 47 -6.80 8.70 3.48
N GLU A 48 -8.06 8.87 3.07
CA GLU A 48 -9.09 7.85 3.30
C GLU A 48 -8.82 6.56 2.51
N LEU A 49 -8.40 6.68 1.24
CA LEU A 49 -7.99 5.52 0.43
C LEU A 49 -6.80 4.78 1.09
N ASN A 50 -5.81 5.51 1.61
CA ASN A 50 -4.67 4.91 2.32
C ASN A 50 -5.11 4.17 3.60
N LYS A 51 -6.03 4.75 4.38
CA LYS A 51 -6.63 4.08 5.55
C LYS A 51 -7.38 2.82 5.14
N GLU A 52 -8.14 2.87 4.05
CA GLU A 52 -8.89 1.72 3.56
C GLU A 52 -7.97 0.58 3.09
N ILE A 53 -6.87 0.90 2.41
CA ILE A 53 -5.82 -0.07 2.05
C ILE A 53 -5.27 -0.74 3.31
N ARG A 54 -4.87 0.04 4.33
CA ARG A 54 -4.33 -0.51 5.59
C ARG A 54 -5.33 -1.43 6.29
N LYS A 55 -6.59 -1.01 6.39
CA LYS A 55 -7.66 -1.80 6.99
C LYS A 55 -7.87 -3.11 6.24
N THR A 56 -7.97 -3.05 4.92
CA THR A 56 -8.23 -4.23 4.07
C THR A 56 -7.03 -5.18 4.06
N ALA A 57 -5.80 -4.66 4.02
CA ALA A 57 -4.58 -5.45 4.10
C ALA A 57 -4.46 -6.21 5.43
N ASN A 58 -4.86 -5.60 6.55
CA ASN A 58 -4.89 -6.27 7.84
C ASN A 58 -5.90 -7.43 7.88
N ILE A 59 -7.07 -7.28 7.24
CA ILE A 59 -8.06 -8.36 7.10
C ILE A 59 -7.48 -9.52 6.28
N VAL A 60 -6.86 -9.22 5.13
CA VAL A 60 -6.21 -10.25 4.27
C VAL A 60 -5.14 -10.99 5.05
N ARG A 61 -4.25 -10.27 5.74
CA ARG A 61 -3.19 -10.86 6.57
C ARG A 61 -3.73 -11.78 7.65
N ALA A 62 -4.76 -11.36 8.37
CA ALA A 62 -5.38 -12.17 9.42
C ALA A 62 -5.97 -13.47 8.85
N LYS A 63 -6.67 -13.38 7.70
CA LYS A 63 -7.26 -14.56 7.04
C LYS A 63 -6.21 -15.51 6.46
N LEU A 64 -5.15 -15.00 5.84
CA LEU A 64 -4.03 -15.82 5.37
C LEU A 64 -3.36 -16.57 6.52
N LYS A 65 -3.11 -15.89 7.65
CA LYS A 65 -2.55 -16.50 8.86
C LYS A 65 -3.45 -17.59 9.44
N ALA A 66 -4.77 -17.39 9.42
CA ALA A 66 -5.72 -18.42 9.87
C ALA A 66 -5.67 -19.68 8.97
N ILE A 67 -5.59 -19.50 7.65
CA ILE A 67 -5.43 -20.61 6.70
C ILE A 67 -4.10 -21.34 6.96
N GLU A 68 -3.00 -20.60 7.14
CA GLU A 68 -1.69 -21.18 7.46
C GLU A 68 -1.70 -22.00 8.75
N GLN A 69 -2.31 -21.49 9.81
CA GLN A 69 -2.44 -22.22 11.09
C GLN A 69 -3.26 -23.50 10.94
N SER A 70 -4.30 -23.50 10.10
CA SER A 70 -5.08 -24.72 9.81
C SER A 70 -4.23 -25.79 9.12
N LEU A 71 -3.32 -25.38 8.22
CA LEU A 71 -2.38 -26.30 7.56
C LEU A 71 -1.37 -26.92 8.53
N GLY A 72 -0.89 -26.14 9.51
CA GLY A 72 0.05 -26.61 10.53
C GLY A 72 -0.53 -27.63 11.52
N ARG A 73 -1.83 -27.54 11.83
CA ARG A 73 -2.52 -28.50 12.70
C ARG A 73 -2.76 -29.85 12.03
N ASP A 74 -2.94 -29.85 10.71
CA ASP A 74 -3.18 -31.08 9.91
C ASP A 74 -1.89 -31.88 9.60
N GLU A 75 -0.71 -31.36 9.96
CA GLU A 75 0.57 -32.03 9.68
C GLU A 75 0.73 -33.39 10.38
N ASN A 76 0.01 -33.65 11.47
CA ASN A 76 0.11 -34.89 12.26
C ASN A 76 -0.75 -36.05 11.76
N VAL A 77 -1.69 -35.84 10.81
CA VAL A 77 -2.66 -36.88 10.44
C VAL A 77 -2.73 -37.19 8.94
N ASN A 78 -2.42 -36.26 8.02
CA ASN A 78 -2.67 -36.55 6.58
C ASN A 78 -1.92 -35.67 5.55
N ARG A 79 -0.58 -35.59 5.63
CA ARG A 79 0.29 -34.78 4.75
C ARG A 79 0.16 -35.08 3.24
N THR A 80 -0.28 -36.29 2.87
CA THR A 80 -0.39 -36.76 1.49
C THR A 80 -1.79 -36.62 0.89
N SER A 81 -2.77 -36.15 1.68
CA SER A 81 -4.13 -35.99 1.19
C SER A 81 -4.21 -34.92 0.10
N ALA A 82 -5.08 -35.16 -0.90
CA ALA A 82 -5.40 -34.16 -1.92
C ALA A 82 -5.91 -32.85 -1.30
N ASP A 83 -6.66 -32.94 -0.19
CA ASP A 83 -7.17 -31.79 0.56
C ASP A 83 -6.05 -30.88 1.06
N HIS A 84 -5.06 -31.47 1.75
CA HIS A 84 -3.90 -30.73 2.27
C HIS A 84 -3.12 -30.04 1.14
N ARG A 85 -2.90 -30.73 0.02
CA ARG A 85 -2.22 -30.18 -1.16
C ARG A 85 -2.99 -29.01 -1.78
N ILE A 86 -4.31 -29.11 -1.89
CA ILE A 86 -5.16 -28.04 -2.42
C ILE A 86 -5.09 -26.81 -1.51
N ARG A 87 -5.25 -27.00 -0.20
CA ARG A 87 -5.22 -25.89 0.76
C ARG A 87 -3.88 -25.16 0.76
N LYS A 88 -2.78 -25.92 0.78
CA LYS A 88 -1.41 -25.38 0.69
C LYS A 88 -1.19 -24.60 -0.60
N SER A 89 -1.62 -25.15 -1.73
CA SER A 89 -1.51 -24.48 -3.04
C SER A 89 -2.30 -23.17 -3.09
N GLN A 90 -3.56 -23.17 -2.62
CA GLN A 90 -4.38 -21.96 -2.58
C GLN A 90 -3.77 -20.89 -1.66
N HIS A 91 -3.32 -21.26 -0.46
CA HIS A 91 -2.63 -20.35 0.45
C HIS A 91 -1.43 -19.67 -0.24
N SER A 92 -0.54 -20.45 -0.86
CA SER A 92 0.62 -19.92 -1.58
C SER A 92 0.26 -19.01 -2.77
N VAL A 93 -0.85 -19.28 -3.47
CA VAL A 93 -1.33 -18.40 -4.54
C VAL A 93 -1.85 -17.07 -3.98
N LEU A 94 -2.68 -17.11 -2.93
CA LEU A 94 -3.23 -15.91 -2.31
C LEU A 94 -2.15 -15.03 -1.68
N ALA A 95 -1.20 -15.64 -0.96
CA ALA A 95 -0.09 -14.93 -0.33
C ALA A 95 0.77 -14.20 -1.38
N ARG A 96 1.10 -14.87 -2.50
CA ARG A 96 1.84 -14.24 -3.61
C ARG A 96 1.09 -13.05 -4.21
N LYS A 97 -0.20 -13.22 -4.51
CA LYS A 97 -1.04 -12.12 -5.04
C LYS A 97 -1.15 -10.95 -4.08
N PHE A 98 -1.25 -11.22 -2.78
CA PHE A 98 -1.29 -10.17 -1.77
C PHE A 98 0.01 -9.37 -1.73
N VAL A 99 1.17 -10.06 -1.76
CA VAL A 99 2.49 -9.41 -1.83
C VAL A 99 2.63 -8.57 -3.10
N GLU A 100 2.20 -9.08 -4.24
CA GLU A 100 2.24 -8.37 -5.53
C GLU A 100 1.45 -7.05 -5.47
N VAL A 101 0.22 -7.07 -4.97
CA VAL A 101 -0.61 -5.87 -4.84
C VAL A 101 -0.01 -4.88 -3.84
N MET A 102 0.50 -5.36 -2.70
CA MET A 102 1.15 -4.49 -1.71
C MET A 102 2.47 -3.90 -2.22
N SER A 103 3.22 -4.65 -3.03
CA SER A 103 4.42 -4.15 -3.70
C SER A 103 4.08 -3.06 -4.72
N THR A 104 3.00 -3.25 -5.49
CA THR A 104 2.48 -2.24 -6.42
C THR A 104 2.05 -0.96 -5.68
N TYR A 105 1.39 -1.10 -4.53
CA TYR A 105 1.04 0.03 -3.67
C TYR A 105 2.28 0.77 -3.18
N ASN A 106 3.27 0.05 -2.63
CA ASN A 106 4.52 0.66 -2.15
C ASN A 106 5.25 1.38 -3.28
N GLY A 107 5.39 0.77 -4.45
CA GLY A 107 6.00 1.40 -5.62
C GLY A 107 5.26 2.66 -6.06
N THR A 108 3.92 2.66 -6.01
CA THR A 108 3.09 3.84 -6.29
C THR A 108 3.40 4.99 -5.32
N GLN A 109 3.57 4.70 -4.03
CA GLN A 109 3.91 5.68 -3.02
C GLN A 109 5.33 6.23 -3.19
N THR A 110 6.30 5.37 -3.46
CA THR A 110 7.68 5.79 -3.77
C THR A 110 7.72 6.72 -4.96
N VAL A 111 7.04 6.38 -6.07
CA VAL A 111 7.01 7.24 -7.26
C VAL A 111 6.39 8.60 -6.94
N PHE A 112 5.29 8.65 -6.19
CA PHE A 112 4.67 9.92 -5.81
C PHE A 112 5.59 10.79 -4.96
N ARG A 113 6.29 10.19 -3.99
CA ARG A 113 7.27 10.86 -3.15
C ARG A 113 8.40 11.48 -3.95
N GLU A 114 9.04 10.70 -4.84
CA GLU A 114 10.13 11.17 -5.70
C GLU A 114 9.67 12.32 -6.61
N ARG A 115 8.48 12.20 -7.21
CA ARG A 115 7.90 13.25 -8.05
C ARG A 115 7.63 14.53 -7.26
N THR A 116 7.16 14.40 -6.02
CA THR A 116 6.92 15.55 -5.13
C THR A 116 8.25 16.23 -4.77
N LYS A 117 9.29 15.45 -4.44
CA LYS A 117 10.66 15.95 -4.21
C LYS A 117 11.17 16.78 -5.39
N ASP A 118 11.04 16.23 -6.60
CA ASP A 118 11.47 16.90 -7.84
C ASP A 118 10.72 18.22 -8.09
N GLN A 119 9.41 18.26 -7.79
CA GLN A 119 8.62 19.49 -7.93
C GLN A 119 9.09 20.58 -6.97
N ILE A 120 9.32 20.24 -5.70
CA ILE A 120 9.81 21.19 -4.69
C ILE A 120 11.19 21.71 -5.07
N ARG A 121 12.11 20.81 -5.46
CA ARG A 121 13.47 21.19 -5.90
C ARG A 121 13.41 22.23 -7.02
N ARG A 122 12.59 21.99 -8.05
CA ARG A 122 12.41 22.92 -9.16
C ARG A 122 11.83 24.27 -8.73
N GLN A 123 10.86 24.28 -7.80
CA GLN A 123 10.31 25.54 -7.29
C GLN A 123 11.36 26.36 -6.52
N LEU A 124 12.23 25.69 -5.75
CA LEU A 124 13.32 26.35 -5.02
C LEU A 124 14.37 26.93 -5.98
N GLU A 125 14.76 26.18 -7.00
CA GLU A 125 15.70 26.64 -8.04
C GLU A 125 15.17 27.88 -8.77
N ILE A 126 13.89 27.92 -9.12
CA ILE A 126 13.25 29.10 -9.76
C ILE A 126 13.32 30.33 -8.86
N THR A 127 13.18 30.16 -7.54
CA THR A 127 13.31 31.25 -6.56
C THR A 127 14.76 31.64 -6.24
N GLY A 128 15.75 30.99 -6.87
CA GLY A 128 17.17 31.24 -6.64
C GLY A 128 17.69 30.66 -5.32
N LYS A 129 16.97 29.71 -4.72
CA LYS A 129 17.41 28.99 -3.52
C LYS A 129 18.08 27.69 -3.91
N THR A 130 19.34 27.54 -3.52
CA THR A 130 20.04 26.24 -3.56
C THR A 130 19.70 25.48 -2.29
N THR A 131 19.25 24.24 -2.42
CA THR A 131 18.84 23.40 -1.29
C THR A 131 19.46 22.02 -1.46
N THR A 132 20.03 21.46 -0.41
CA THR A 132 20.64 20.12 -0.47
C THR A 132 19.57 19.03 -0.48
N ASP A 133 19.98 17.82 -0.84
CA ASP A 133 19.07 16.69 -0.89
C ASP A 133 18.59 16.26 0.50
N GLU A 134 19.40 16.50 1.53
CA GLU A 134 19.07 16.31 2.94
C GLU A 134 18.06 17.34 3.45
N GLU A 135 18.23 18.62 3.11
CA GLU A 135 17.27 19.68 3.47
C GLU A 135 15.92 19.45 2.78
N LEU A 136 15.92 19.00 1.52
CA LEU A 136 14.70 18.58 0.81
C LEU A 136 14.01 17.41 1.49
N GLU A 137 14.79 16.45 2.00
CA GLU A 137 14.26 15.28 2.72
C GLU A 137 13.60 15.69 4.03
N GLU A 138 14.22 16.59 4.79
CA GLU A 138 13.67 17.14 6.04
C GLU A 138 12.37 17.94 5.77
N MET A 139 12.29 18.67 4.66
CA MET A 139 11.06 19.35 4.24
C MET A 139 9.93 18.39 3.87
N LEU A 140 10.25 17.23 3.29
CA LEU A 140 9.27 16.18 2.98
C LEU A 140 8.79 15.45 4.25
N GLU A 141 9.69 15.19 5.19
CA GLU A 141 9.40 14.47 6.44
C GLU A 141 8.62 15.32 7.45
N SER A 142 9.00 16.59 7.59
CA SER A 142 8.34 17.54 8.51
C SER A 142 6.90 17.84 8.12
N GLY A 143 6.47 17.52 6.91
CA GLY A 143 5.13 17.82 6.38
C GLY A 143 4.83 19.32 6.26
N ASN A 144 5.77 20.17 6.70
CA ASN A 144 5.73 21.62 6.66
C ASN A 144 6.14 22.13 5.28
N LEU A 145 5.38 21.69 4.28
CA LEU A 145 5.46 22.23 2.93
C LEU A 145 4.68 23.55 2.79
N SER A 146 4.12 24.10 3.88
CA SER A 146 3.28 25.31 3.87
C SER A 146 3.93 26.54 3.23
N ILE A 147 5.26 26.57 3.11
CA ILE A 147 6.01 27.65 2.45
C ILE A 147 6.00 27.50 0.92
N PHE A 148 5.72 26.31 0.35
CA PHE A 148 5.85 26.04 -1.09
C PHE A 148 4.66 25.31 -1.73
N THR A 149 3.96 24.44 -1.00
CA THR A 149 2.70 23.83 -1.40
C THR A 149 1.94 23.45 -0.13
N SER A 150 0.75 24.00 0.06
CA SER A 150 -0.15 23.72 1.20
C SER A 150 -0.07 22.25 1.63
N ASP A 151 0.10 22.02 2.93
CA ASP A 151 0.35 20.77 3.66
C ASP A 151 0.21 19.43 2.91
N VAL A 152 1.31 18.69 2.84
CA VAL A 152 1.35 17.26 2.51
C VAL A 152 2.07 16.55 3.65
N SER A 153 1.31 15.89 4.54
CA SER A 153 1.88 15.04 5.56
C SER A 153 2.28 13.69 4.95
N ILE A 154 3.54 13.54 4.55
CA ILE A 154 4.12 12.26 4.07
C ILE A 154 4.41 11.30 5.24
N SER A 155 4.24 11.78 6.48
CA SER A 155 4.71 11.17 7.74
C SER A 155 3.92 9.96 8.25
N SER A 156 3.23 9.18 7.41
CA SER A 156 2.62 7.90 7.86
C SER A 156 2.94 6.67 7.00
N LEU A 157 3.85 6.78 6.02
CA LEU A 157 4.04 5.75 5.00
C LEU A 157 5.08 4.65 5.30
N PHE A 158 5.81 4.75 6.40
CA PHE A 158 6.77 3.73 6.82
C PHE A 158 6.32 3.04 8.09
N LEU A 159 5.46 2.01 7.98
CA LEU A 159 5.45 0.89 8.94
C LEU A 159 4.45 -0.18 8.51
N LEU A 160 4.85 -1.00 7.55
CA LEU A 160 4.66 -2.44 7.70
C LEU A 160 5.98 -3.07 7.24
N PRO A 161 6.86 -3.50 8.17
CA PRO A 161 7.95 -4.39 7.78
C PRO A 161 7.33 -5.54 7.00
N LEU A 162 7.72 -5.65 5.72
CA LEU A 162 7.46 -6.84 4.94
C LEU A 162 8.06 -8.00 5.74
N PHE A 163 7.24 -9.01 5.98
CA PHE A 163 7.64 -10.28 6.57
C PHE A 163 8.95 -10.76 5.93
N VAL A 164 10.02 -10.70 6.72
CA VAL A 164 11.05 -11.73 6.80
C VAL A 164 10.92 -12.32 8.19
#